data_AF-A0A6P8NBU4-F1
#
_entry.id   AF-A0A6P8NBU4-F1
#
_cell.length_a   1.000
_cell.length_b   1.000
_cell.length_c   1.000
_cell.angle_alpha   90.00
_cell.angle_beta   90.00
_cell.angle_gamma   90.00
#
_symmetry.space_group_name_H-M   'P 1'
#
loop_
_entity.id
_entity.type
_entity.pdbx_description
1 polymer ?
#
loop_
_entity_poly.entity_id
_entity_poly.type
_entity_poly.pdbx_seq_one_letter_code
_entity_poly.pdbx_strand_id
1 'polypeptide(L)'
;MDAGNCVEIVVEYCEHCGFEAHYQELVSVIKEHHPNISVGSRPGPTGAFEIEINGQLVFSKLEVGGFPLEKDVMLAIGKAIDGQPLEKITDSRAPCAIL
;
A
#
# COMPACT_ATOMS: atom_id res chain seq x y z
N MET A 1 -6.19 -22.29 16.78
CA MET A 1 -5.79 -20.88 16.73
C MET A 1 -4.97 -20.70 15.48
N ASP A 2 -5.59 -20.11 14.48
CA ASP A 2 -5.15 -20.06 13.10
C ASP A 2 -3.89 -19.21 12.95
N ALA A 3 -2.74 -19.88 12.83
CA ALA A 3 -1.49 -19.28 12.36
C ALA A 3 -1.55 -19.14 10.83
N GLY A 4 -2.54 -18.39 10.33
CA GLY A 4 -2.71 -18.16 8.90
C GLY A 4 -2.08 -16.83 8.53
N ASN A 5 -0.98 -16.86 7.78
CA ASN A 5 -0.32 -15.73 7.10
C ASN A 5 -0.90 -14.34 7.42
N CYS A 6 -0.52 -13.75 8.56
CA CYS A 6 -0.89 -12.38 8.88
C CYS A 6 -0.10 -11.45 7.95
N VAL A 7 -0.72 -11.06 6.84
CA VAL A 7 -0.17 -9.99 5.99
C VAL A 7 -0.24 -8.69 6.79
N GLU A 8 0.90 -8.03 6.93
CA GLU A 8 1.00 -6.71 7.56
C GLU A 8 1.09 -5.64 6.47
N ILE A 9 0.27 -4.60 6.56
CA ILE A 9 0.23 -3.49 5.63
C ILE A 9 0.56 -2.23 6.41
N VAL A 10 1.55 -1.47 5.98
CA VAL A 10 1.93 -0.20 6.59
C VAL A 10 1.80 0.87 5.52
N VAL A 11 1.00 1.90 5.81
CA VAL A 11 0.84 3.05 4.92
C VAL A 11 1.62 4.23 5.50
N GLU A 12 2.71 4.61 4.84
CA GLU A 12 3.48 5.79 5.20
C GLU A 12 2.90 7.02 4.50
N TYR A 13 2.38 7.99 5.26
CA TYR A 13 1.79 9.19 4.69
C TYR A 13 1.99 10.43 5.55
N CYS A 14 1.82 11.60 4.94
CA CYS A 14 1.82 12.87 5.67
C CYS A 14 0.55 13.02 6.52
N GLU A 15 0.63 12.71 7.82
CA GLU A 15 -0.48 12.84 8.78
C GLU A 15 -1.04 14.27 8.83
N HIS A 16 -0.16 15.27 8.70
CA HIS A 16 -0.54 16.69 8.72
C HIS A 16 -1.17 17.19 7.40
N CYS A 17 -1.20 16.37 6.35
CA CYS A 17 -1.71 16.74 5.03
C CYS A 17 -3.18 16.32 4.80
N GLY A 18 -3.82 15.65 5.78
CA GLY A 18 -5.20 15.20 5.66
C GLY A 18 -5.41 13.90 4.87
N PHE A 19 -4.36 13.10 4.68
CA PHE A 19 -4.46 11.78 4.01
C PHE A 19 -5.02 10.66 4.90
N GLU A 20 -5.28 10.95 6.19
CA GLU A 20 -5.88 10.01 7.12
C GLU A 20 -7.23 9.46 6.63
N ALA A 21 -8.07 10.29 5.98
CA ALA A 21 -9.35 9.84 5.46
C ALA A 21 -9.21 8.72 4.42
N HIS A 22 -8.25 8.88 3.48
CA HIS A 22 -7.94 7.84 2.49
C HIS A 22 -7.35 6.59 3.13
N TYR A 23 -6.51 6.75 4.15
CA TYR A 23 -5.98 5.62 4.91
C TYR A 23 -7.09 4.85 5.63
N GLN A 24 -8.00 5.53 6.33
CA GLN A 24 -9.10 4.89 7.05
C GLN A 24 -10.08 4.16 6.12
N GLU A 25 -10.38 4.74 4.96
CA GLU A 25 -11.21 4.10 3.94
C GLU A 25 -10.54 2.82 3.44
N LEU A 26 -9.25 2.89 3.12
CA LEU A 26 -8.46 1.73 2.70
C LEU A 26 -8.45 0.64 3.80
N VAL A 27 -8.18 1.00 5.05
CA VAL A 27 -8.21 0.07 6.19
C VAL A 27 -9.57 -0.62 6.31
N SER A 28 -10.67 0.12 6.11
CA SER A 28 -12.03 -0.40 6.23
C SER A 28 -12.32 -1.43 5.15
N VAL A 29 -12.04 -1.11 3.88
CA VAL A 29 -12.20 -2.03 2.74
C VAL A 29 -11.33 -3.27 2.93
N ILE A 30 -10.08 -3.07 3.31
CA ILE A 30 -9.13 -4.16 3.54
C ILE A 30 -9.62 -5.10 4.64
N LYS A 31 -10.07 -4.57 5.79
CA LYS A 31 -10.59 -5.38 6.90
C LYS A 31 -11.91 -6.07 6.57
N GLU A 32 -12.74 -5.45 5.73
CA GLU A 32 -14.00 -6.04 5.26
C GLU A 32 -13.73 -7.27 4.38
N HIS A 33 -12.79 -7.18 3.45
CA HIS A 33 -12.40 -8.30 2.59
C HIS A 33 -11.52 -9.33 3.30
N HIS A 34 -10.63 -8.87 4.18
CA HIS A 34 -9.63 -9.67 4.87
C HIS A 34 -9.54 -9.22 6.34
N PRO A 35 -10.34 -9.79 7.26
CA PRO A 35 -10.30 -9.41 8.67
C PRO A 35 -9.03 -9.91 9.41
N ASN A 36 -8.26 -10.81 8.79
CA ASN A 36 -7.09 -11.46 9.39
C ASN A 36 -5.77 -10.71 9.15
N ILE A 37 -5.80 -9.56 8.46
CA ILE A 37 -4.59 -8.80 8.11
C ILE A 37 -4.45 -7.56 8.99
N SER A 38 -3.21 -7.19 9.27
CA SER A 38 -2.89 -6.04 10.11
C SER A 38 -2.62 -4.84 9.23
N VAL A 39 -3.31 -3.72 9.48
CA VAL A 39 -3.10 -2.47 8.75
C VAL A 39 -2.68 -1.39 9.74
N GLY A 40 -1.53 -0.76 9.48
CA GLY A 40 -0.94 0.31 10.27
C GLY A 40 -0.62 1.53 9.41
N SER A 41 -0.40 2.65 10.09
CA SER A 41 0.03 3.91 9.49
C SER A 41 1.41 4.30 10.00
N ARG A 42 2.17 5.02 9.18
CA ARG A 42 3.50 5.54 9.51
C ARG A 42 3.62 7.02 9.08
N PRO A 43 4.26 7.88 9.88
CA PRO A 43 4.50 9.27 9.49
C PRO A 43 5.53 9.34 8.37
N GLY A 44 5.09 9.84 7.21
CA GLY A 44 5.94 10.08 6.04
C GLY A 44 6.24 11.56 5.78
N PRO A 45 7.14 11.85 4.82
CA PRO A 45 7.41 13.22 4.39
C PRO A 45 6.18 13.92 3.81
N THR A 46 6.22 15.25 3.72
CA THR A 46 5.11 16.05 3.19
C THR A 46 4.74 15.61 1.76
N GLY A 47 3.48 15.23 1.56
CA GLY A 47 3.00 14.75 0.26
C GLY A 47 3.35 13.29 -0.07
N ALA A 48 4.01 12.57 0.84
CA ALA A 48 4.26 11.14 0.70
C ALA A 48 2.99 10.32 0.93
N PHE A 49 2.89 9.22 0.18
CA PHE A 49 1.88 8.20 0.35
C PHE A 49 2.44 6.89 -0.20
N GLU A 50 3.01 6.11 0.70
CA GLU A 50 3.76 4.90 0.43
C GLU A 50 3.03 3.72 1.08
N ILE A 51 2.93 2.61 0.36
CA ILE A 51 2.28 1.41 0.86
C ILE A 51 3.31 0.32 0.92
N GLU A 52 3.51 -0.22 2.11
CA GLU A 52 4.35 -1.36 2.40
C GLU A 52 3.47 -2.55 2.76
N ILE A 53 3.77 -3.73 2.21
CA ILE A 53 3.07 -4.98 2.52
C ILE A 53 4.13 -6.01 2.92
N ASN A 54 4.01 -6.61 4.10
CA ASN A 54 5.04 -7.44 4.75
C ASN A 54 6.41 -6.74 4.82
N GLY A 55 6.43 -5.43 5.06
CA GLY A 55 7.66 -4.62 5.08
C GLY A 55 8.31 -4.43 3.70
N GLN A 56 7.59 -4.74 2.61
CA GLN A 56 8.04 -4.49 1.26
C GLN A 56 7.25 -3.33 0.64
N LEU A 57 7.94 -2.26 0.24
CA LEU A 57 7.34 -1.11 -0.45
C LEU A 57 6.79 -1.56 -1.81
N VAL A 58 5.45 -1.61 -1.93
CA VAL A 58 4.74 -1.99 -3.15
C VAL A 58 4.27 -0.78 -3.95
N PHE A 59 4.10 0.37 -3.30
CA PHE A 59 3.67 1.60 -3.95
C PHE A 59 4.37 2.80 -3.33
N SER A 60 4.82 3.74 -4.16
CA SER A 60 5.28 5.05 -3.69
C SER A 60 4.69 6.15 -4.55
N LYS A 61 3.84 6.99 -3.94
CA LYS A 61 3.26 8.17 -4.60
C LYS A 61 4.32 9.12 -5.12
N LEU A 62 5.47 9.22 -4.44
CA LEU A 62 6.56 10.09 -4.86
C LEU A 62 7.28 9.55 -6.10
N GLU A 63 7.44 8.23 -6.21
CA GLU A 63 8.01 7.57 -7.40
C GLU A 63 7.01 7.59 -8.58
N VAL A 64 5.75 7.25 -8.32
CA VAL A 64 4.66 7.10 -9.30
C VAL A 64 4.11 8.46 -9.76
N GLY A 65 4.07 9.45 -8.87
CA GLY A 65 3.42 10.74 -9.09
C GLY A 65 1.89 10.71 -8.95
N GLY A 66 1.32 9.65 -8.34
CA GLY A 66 -0.12 9.42 -8.26
C GLY A 66 -0.57 8.74 -6.97
N PHE A 67 -1.89 8.63 -6.75
CA PHE A 67 -2.42 7.76 -5.70
C PHE A 67 -2.64 6.35 -6.25
N PRO A 68 -2.45 5.30 -5.44
CA PRO A 68 -2.75 3.96 -5.86
C PRO A 68 -4.27 3.81 -6.02
N LEU A 69 -4.68 2.97 -6.97
CA LEU A 69 -6.08 2.61 -7.13
C LEU A 69 -6.41 1.45 -6.18
N GLU A 70 -7.62 1.41 -5.62
CA GLU A 70 -8.06 0.32 -4.73
C GLU A 70 -7.81 -1.07 -5.32
N LYS A 71 -8.06 -1.24 -6.63
CA LYS A 71 -7.84 -2.51 -7.33
C LYS A 71 -6.38 -2.97 -7.29
N ASP A 72 -5.43 -2.04 -7.39
CA ASP A 72 -3.99 -2.34 -7.40
C ASP A 72 -3.53 -2.70 -5.98
N VAL A 73 -4.07 -2.00 -4.97
CA VAL A 73 -3.82 -2.34 -3.57
C VAL A 73 -4.40 -3.71 -3.24
N MET A 74 -5.66 -3.99 -3.61
CA MET A 74 -6.31 -5.29 -3.40
C MET A 74 -5.55 -6.43 -4.09
N LEU A 75 -5.05 -6.20 -5.31
CA LEU A 75 -4.23 -7.18 -6.03
C LEU A 75 -2.91 -7.43 -5.30
N ALA A 76 -2.23 -6.39 -4.83
CA ALA A 76 -1.00 -6.52 -4.06
C ALA A 76 -1.23 -7.28 -2.75
N ILE A 77 -2.32 -7.00 -2.04
CA ILE A 77 -2.71 -7.73 -0.84
C ILE A 77 -2.98 -9.20 -1.16
N GLY A 78 -3.75 -9.49 -2.22
CA GLY A 78 -4.01 -10.86 -2.67
C GLY A 78 -2.72 -11.63 -2.99
N LYS A 79 -1.78 -10.99 -3.69
CA LYS A 79 -0.45 -11.56 -3.96
C LYS A 79 0.32 -11.83 -2.67
N ALA A 80 0.31 -10.88 -1.72
CA ALA A 80 0.98 -11.04 -0.43
C ALA A 80 0.38 -12.19 0.41
N ILE A 81 -0.94 -12.35 0.38
CA ILE A 81 -1.64 -13.45 1.06
C ILE A 81 -1.23 -14.79 0.45
N ASP A 82 -1.17 -14.86 -0.89
CA ASP A 82 -0.76 -16.07 -1.63
C ASP A 82 0.75 -16.37 -1.50
N GLY A 83 1.54 -15.45 -0.95
CA GLY A 83 3.00 -15.57 -0.87
C GLY A 83 3.71 -15.35 -2.21
N GLN A 84 3.04 -14.69 -3.16
CA GLN A 84 3.61 -14.30 -4.44
C GLN A 84 4.52 -13.07 -4.28
N PRO A 85 5.50 -12.89 -5.19
CA PRO A 85 6.32 -11.69 -5.20
C PRO A 85 5.44 -10.46 -5.40
N LEU A 86 5.50 -9.55 -4.43
CA LEU A 86 4.91 -8.24 -4.54
C LEU A 86 5.71 -7.44 -5.57
N GLU A 87 5.12 -7.14 -6.71
CA GLU A 87 5.74 -6.27 -7.70
C GLU A 87 5.47 -4.82 -7.29
N LYS A 88 6.50 -3.96 -7.39
CA LYS A 88 6.26 -2.53 -7.26
C LYS A 88 5.25 -2.12 -8.33
N ILE A 89 4.22 -1.42 -7.90
CA ILE A 89 3.28 -0.74 -8.79
C ILE A 89 4.07 0.41 -9.42
N THR A 90 4.73 0.11 -10.54
CA THR A 90 5.45 1.06 -11.38
C THR A 90 4.62 1.49 -12.60
N ASP A 91 3.34 1.06 -12.68
CA ASP A 91 2.44 1.53 -13.74
C ASP A 91 2.13 3.01 -13.50
N SER A 92 3.03 3.82 -14.04
CA SER A 92 3.03 5.25 -14.06
C SER A 92 3.76 5.58 -15.34
N ARG A 93 3.13 6.36 -16.21
CA ARG A 93 3.75 6.80 -17.46
C ARG A 93 4.97 7.66 -17.13
N ALA A 94 6.13 7.05 -16.95
CA ALA A 94 7.41 7.75 -16.99
C ALA A 94 7.99 7.57 -18.40
N PRO A 95 8.30 8.66 -19.11
CA PRO A 95 9.01 8.57 -20.37
C PRO A 95 10.42 8.04 -20.13
N CYS A 96 10.91 7.24 -21.06
CA CYS A 96 12.32 6.94 -21.22
C CYS A 96 13.17 8.20 -21.00
N ALA A 97 14.04 8.17 -20.00
CA ALA A 97 15.29 8.94 -20.03
C ALA A 97 16.42 7.91 -19.91
N ILE A 98 16.85 7.44 -21.08
CA ILE A 98 18.13 6.73 -21.22
C ILE A 98 19.22 7.79 -21.01
N LEU A 99 20.16 7.48 -20.11
CA LEU A 99 21.39 8.23 -19.85
C LEU A 99 22.34 8.19 -21.05
#